data_AF-A0A1Y1KXS9-F1
#
_entry.id   AF-A0A1Y1KXS9-F1
#
_cell.length_a   1.000
_cell.length_b   1.000
_cell.length_c   1.000
_cell.angle_alpha   90.00
_cell.angle_beta   90.00
_cell.angle_gamma   90.00
#
_symmetry.space_group_name_H-M   'P 1'
#
loop_
_entity.id
_entity.type
_entity.pdbx_description
1 polymer ?
#
loop_
_entity_poly.entity_id
_entity_poly.type
_entity_poly.pdbx_seq_one_letter_code
_entity_poly.pdbx_strand_id
1 'polypeptide(L)'
;MTSANPTREELGRVKRRISETMQDIQRKQRELEDTQRLIDSIPGQARDQMMSSASESRSRRRNAKKTVTNATDYYSSLVERMAQINEAISRSWLKLNDLQAQEQDLEAQGNNPWPGY
;
A
#
# COMPACT_ATOMS: atom_id res chain seq x y z
N MET A 1 3.86 31.53 -32.57
CA MET A 1 3.72 31.10 -31.16
C MET A 1 2.68 29.99 -31.14
N THR A 2 3.11 28.73 -31.07
CA THR A 2 2.22 27.56 -31.08
C THR A 2 1.53 27.46 -29.73
N SER A 3 0.23 27.77 -29.69
CA SER A 3 -0.63 27.51 -28.54
C SER A 3 -0.67 26.00 -28.29
N ALA A 4 0.05 25.54 -27.27
CA ALA A 4 -0.13 24.20 -26.75
C ALA A 4 -1.60 24.07 -26.32
N ASN A 5 -2.27 23.03 -26.81
CA ASN A 5 -3.65 22.74 -26.40
C ASN A 5 -3.59 22.35 -24.91
N PRO A 6 -4.14 23.16 -23.97
CA PRO A 6 -3.99 22.95 -22.53
C PRO A 6 -4.42 21.54 -22.10
N THR A 7 -5.43 20.98 -22.77
CA THR A 7 -5.94 19.60 -22.59
C THR A 7 -4.87 18.54 -22.87
N ARG A 8 -3.95 18.77 -23.83
CA ARG A 8 -2.89 17.81 -24.18
C ARG A 8 -1.77 17.79 -23.14
N GLU A 9 -1.43 18.95 -22.58
CA GLU A 9 -0.46 19.02 -21.48
C GLU A 9 -1.03 18.42 -20.20
N GLU A 10 -2.29 18.69 -19.91
CA GLU A 10 -3.02 18.11 -18.76
C GLU A 10 -3.13 16.60 -18.87
N LEU A 11 -3.47 16.07 -20.05
CA LEU A 11 -3.48 14.63 -20.30
C LEU A 11 -2.09 14.02 -20.08
N GLY A 12 -1.03 14.68 -20.55
CA GLY A 12 0.34 14.26 -20.30
C GLY A 12 0.70 14.22 -18.81
N ARG A 13 0.24 15.21 -18.03
CA ARG A 13 0.42 15.23 -16.57
C ARG A 13 -0.34 14.10 -15.88
N VAL A 14 -1.59 13.83 -16.27
CA VAL A 14 -2.40 12.74 -15.72
C VAL A 14 -1.76 11.38 -16.02
N LYS A 15 -1.37 11.11 -17.28
CA LYS A 15 -0.67 9.88 -17.70
C LYS A 15 0.62 9.63 -16.90
N ARG A 16 1.38 10.69 -16.62
CA ARG A 16 2.57 10.59 -15.76
C ARG A 16 2.20 10.19 -14.33
N ARG A 17 1.20 10.85 -13.73
CA ARG A 17 0.73 10.53 -12.36
C ARG A 17 0.17 9.11 -12.24
N ILE A 18 -0.51 8.62 -13.28
CA ILE A 18 -0.96 7.22 -13.39
C ILE A 18 0.26 6.29 -13.32
N SER A 19 1.27 6.53 -14.16
CA SER A 19 2.50 5.73 -14.20
C SER A 19 3.25 5.73 -12.87
N GLU A 20 3.40 6.89 -12.24
CA GLU A 20 4.02 7.03 -10.92
C GLU A 20 3.23 6.28 -9.84
N THR A 21 1.90 6.34 -9.89
CA THR A 21 1.02 5.67 -8.93
C THR A 21 1.09 4.14 -9.10
N MET A 22 1.14 3.64 -10.34
CA MET A 22 1.37 2.21 -10.61
C MET A 22 2.73 1.73 -10.08
N GLN A 23 3.79 2.52 -10.26
CA GLN A 23 5.11 2.20 -9.71
C GLN A 23 5.11 2.17 -8.17
N ASP A 24 4.39 3.08 -7.53
CA ASP A 24 4.23 3.08 -6.07
C ASP A 24 3.47 1.85 -5.57
N ILE A 25 2.39 1.46 -6.25
CA ILE A 25 1.65 0.22 -5.96
C ILE A 25 2.58 -0.99 -6.06
N GLN A 26 3.34 -1.12 -7.15
CA GLN A 26 4.28 -2.24 -7.32
C GLN A 26 5.36 -2.27 -6.25
N ARG A 27 5.87 -1.11 -5.83
CA ARG A 27 6.85 -1.01 -4.74
C ARG A 27 6.25 -1.50 -3.42
N LYS A 28 5.04 -1.04 -3.08
CA LYS A 28 4.32 -1.47 -1.87
C LYS A 28 3.97 -2.95 -1.90
N GLN A 29 3.62 -3.49 -3.06
CA GLN A 29 3.36 -4.93 -3.23
C GLN A 29 4.62 -5.76 -2.91
N ARG A 30 5.80 -5.33 -3.39
CA ARG A 30 7.08 -5.97 -3.04
C ARG A 30 7.36 -5.88 -1.54
N GLU A 31 7.12 -4.72 -0.93
CA GLU A 31 7.29 -4.54 0.52
C GLU A 31 6.37 -5.47 1.33
N LEU A 32 5.13 -5.65 0.87
CA LEU A 32 4.17 -6.58 1.46
C LEU A 32 4.68 -8.02 1.36
N GLU A 33 5.13 -8.44 0.19
CA GLU A 33 5.70 -9.77 -0.04
C GLU A 33 6.94 -10.03 0.83
N ASP A 34 7.84 -9.06 0.94
CA ASP A 34 9.02 -9.17 1.79
C ASP A 34 8.64 -9.25 3.28
N THR A 35 7.65 -8.47 3.72
CA THR A 35 7.13 -8.54 5.10
C THR A 35 6.48 -9.90 5.39
N GLN A 36 5.73 -10.44 4.42
CA GLN A 36 5.15 -11.77 4.52
C GLN A 36 6.23 -12.85 4.61
N ARG A 37 7.28 -12.79 3.78
CA ARG A 37 8.43 -13.72 3.86
C ARG A 37 9.14 -13.67 5.21
N LEU A 38 9.28 -12.47 5.80
CA LEU A 38 9.83 -12.33 7.15
C LEU A 38 8.97 -13.04 8.19
N ILE A 39 7.64 -12.89 8.12
CA ILE A 39 6.72 -13.60 9.00
C ILE A 39 6.81 -15.12 8.80
N ASP A 40 6.84 -15.59 7.56
CA ASP A 40 6.91 -17.03 7.25
C ASP A 40 8.25 -17.65 7.65
N SER A 41 9.32 -16.85 7.72
CA SER A 41 10.63 -17.30 8.21
C SER A 41 10.68 -17.53 9.73
N ILE A 42 9.68 -17.06 10.48
CA ILE A 42 9.56 -17.30 11.92
C ILE A 42 9.08 -18.74 12.12
N PRO A 43 9.85 -19.61 12.83
CA PRO A 43 9.48 -21.01 13.01
C PRO A 43 8.07 -21.18 13.60
N GLY A 44 7.28 -22.11 13.07
CA GLY A 44 5.88 -22.32 13.47
C GLY A 44 5.69 -22.56 14.98
N GLN A 45 6.57 -23.33 15.63
CA GLN A 45 6.55 -23.50 17.09
C GLN A 45 6.85 -22.20 17.86
N ALA A 46 7.71 -21.34 17.32
CA ALA A 46 8.00 -20.03 17.91
C ALA A 46 6.82 -19.07 17.70
N ARG A 47 6.14 -19.14 16.55
CA ARG A 47 4.90 -18.40 16.26
C ARG A 47 3.76 -18.79 17.21
N ASP A 48 3.54 -20.09 17.42
CA ASP A 48 2.49 -20.59 18.34
C ASP A 48 2.78 -20.23 19.81
N GLN A 49 4.06 -20.29 20.22
CA GLN A 49 4.48 -19.83 21.55
C GLN A 49 4.36 -18.30 21.71
N MET A 50 4.60 -17.51 20.66
CA MET A 50 4.39 -16.06 20.66
C MET A 50 2.90 -15.69 20.74
N MET A 51 2.03 -16.41 20.03
CA MET A 51 0.57 -16.17 20.07
C MET A 51 -0.06 -16.63 21.40
N SER A 52 0.37 -17.77 21.95
CA SER A 52 -0.13 -18.27 23.25
C SER A 52 0.37 -17.44 24.44
N SER A 53 1.62 -16.95 24.40
CA SER A 53 2.14 -16.05 25.43
C SER A 53 1.45 -14.69 25.45
N ALA A 54 0.87 -14.21 24.34
CA ALA A 54 0.05 -13.00 24.32
C ALA A 54 -1.25 -13.15 25.15
N SER A 55 -1.85 -14.34 25.18
CA SER A 55 -3.06 -14.63 25.98
C SER A 55 -2.77 -14.91 27.46
N GLU A 56 -1.64 -15.57 27.79
CA GLU A 56 -1.31 -15.89 29.20
C GLU A 56 -0.55 -14.78 29.96
N SER A 57 -0.06 -13.74 29.26
CA SER A 57 0.75 -12.65 29.86
C SER A 57 0.00 -11.73 30.85
N ARG A 58 -1.32 -11.87 31.04
CA ARG A 58 -2.01 -11.17 32.14
C ARG A 58 -1.80 -11.84 33.50
N SER A 59 -1.53 -13.15 33.55
CA SER A 59 -1.52 -13.91 34.82
C SER A 59 -0.12 -14.12 35.44
N ARG A 60 0.97 -14.12 34.66
CA ARG A 60 2.33 -14.50 35.15
C ARG A 60 3.43 -13.42 35.05
N ARG A 61 3.09 -12.13 34.97
CA ARG A 61 4.08 -11.03 34.93
C ARG A 61 4.64 -10.67 36.32
N ARG A 62 5.33 -11.60 36.98
CA ARG A 62 6.27 -11.20 38.05
C ARG A 62 7.72 -11.59 37.80
N ASN A 63 8.05 -12.77 37.25
CA ASN A 63 9.43 -13.26 37.36
C ASN A 63 10.14 -13.75 36.07
N ALA A 64 9.56 -13.60 34.88
CA ALA A 64 10.22 -14.01 33.62
C ALA A 64 10.05 -12.95 32.51
N LYS A 65 10.75 -11.81 32.63
CA LYS A 65 10.68 -10.72 31.64
C LYS A 65 12.07 -10.23 31.29
N LYS A 66 12.62 -10.72 30.18
CA LYS A 66 13.55 -9.91 29.38
C LYS A 66 13.75 -10.43 27.95
N THR A 67 13.53 -11.72 27.69
CA THR A 67 13.87 -12.30 26.37
C THR A 67 12.66 -12.63 25.49
N VAL A 68 11.54 -13.11 26.06
CA VAL A 68 10.35 -13.51 25.28
C VAL A 68 9.54 -12.33 24.74
N THR A 69 9.62 -11.17 25.40
CA THR A 69 8.86 -9.96 25.02
C THR A 69 9.24 -9.43 23.64
N ASN A 70 10.52 -9.50 23.28
CA ASN A 70 11.01 -8.91 22.02
C ASN A 70 10.52 -9.63 20.76
N ALA A 71 10.34 -10.94 20.82
CA ALA A 71 9.97 -11.72 19.63
C ALA A 71 8.47 -11.61 19.31
N THR A 72 7.61 -11.66 20.33
CA THR A 72 6.16 -11.43 20.18
C THR A 72 5.85 -10.00 19.74
N ASP A 73 6.56 -9.01 20.30
CA ASP A 73 6.41 -7.61 19.91
C ASP A 73 6.88 -7.39 18.46
N TYR A 74 7.97 -8.05 18.06
CA TYR A 74 8.45 -8.02 16.67
C TYR A 74 7.45 -8.62 15.69
N TYR A 75 6.91 -9.82 15.95
CA TYR A 75 5.88 -10.42 15.10
C TYR A 75 4.65 -9.51 14.99
N SER A 76 4.18 -8.96 16.11
CA SER A 76 3.02 -8.05 16.12
C SER A 76 3.29 -6.80 15.28
N SER A 77 4.50 -6.24 15.33
CA SER A 77 4.90 -5.10 14.51
C SER A 77 4.93 -5.42 13.00
N LEU A 78 5.32 -6.65 12.63
CA LEU A 78 5.29 -7.09 11.22
C LEU A 78 3.86 -7.25 10.70
N VAL A 79 2.96 -7.80 11.52
CA VAL A 79 1.53 -7.92 11.19
C VAL A 79 0.88 -6.55 11.04
N GLU A 80 1.17 -5.62 11.95
CA GLU A 80 0.68 -4.24 11.86
C GLU A 80 1.21 -3.55 10.59
N ARG A 81 2.51 -3.73 10.29
CA ARG A 81 3.11 -3.19 9.06
C ARG A 81 2.44 -3.75 7.81
N MET A 82 2.14 -5.05 7.75
CA MET A 82 1.38 -5.63 6.63
C MET A 82 0.01 -4.97 6.45
N ALA A 83 -0.71 -4.74 7.55
CA ALA A 83 -2.02 -4.09 7.49
C ALA A 83 -1.90 -2.65 6.95
N GLN A 84 -0.90 -1.89 7.41
CA GLN A 84 -0.63 -0.54 6.93
C GLN A 84 -0.25 -0.52 5.44
N ILE A 85 0.58 -1.45 4.97
CA ILE A 85 0.95 -1.57 3.56
C ILE A 85 -0.27 -1.90 2.69
N ASN A 86 -1.11 -2.85 3.13
CA ASN A 86 -2.36 -3.20 2.43
C ASN A 86 -3.33 -2.02 2.32
N GLU A 87 -3.47 -1.24 3.39
CA GLU A 87 -4.29 -0.04 3.38
C GLU A 87 -3.71 1.00 2.40
N ALA A 88 -2.40 1.20 2.39
CA ALA A 88 -1.74 2.12 1.48
C ALA A 88 -1.87 1.70 0.01
N ILE A 89 -1.79 0.39 -0.29
CA ILE A 89 -2.05 -0.16 -1.62
C ILE A 89 -3.50 0.12 -2.03
N SER A 90 -4.47 -0.15 -1.14
CA SER A 90 -5.90 0.08 -1.41
C SER A 90 -6.19 1.54 -1.73
N ARG A 91 -5.64 2.48 -0.94
CA ARG A 91 -5.75 3.93 -1.21
C ARG A 91 -5.11 4.33 -2.54
N SER A 92 -4.00 3.70 -2.91
CA SER A 92 -3.32 3.97 -4.18
C SER A 92 -4.12 3.48 -5.38
N TRP A 93 -4.84 2.36 -5.26
CA TRP A 93 -5.77 1.89 -6.29
C TRP A 93 -6.96 2.82 -6.48
N LEU A 94 -7.53 3.36 -5.41
CA LEU A 94 -8.60 4.36 -5.51
C LEU A 94 -8.10 5.59 -6.28
N LYS A 95 -6.94 6.12 -5.91
CA LYS A 95 -6.32 7.24 -6.62
C LYS A 95 -6.04 6.92 -8.10
N LEU A 96 -5.61 5.71 -8.42
CA LEU A 96 -5.38 5.29 -9.79
C LEU A 96 -6.69 5.31 -10.60
N ASN A 97 -7.79 4.83 -10.00
CA ASN A 97 -9.10 4.85 -10.62
C ASN A 97 -9.57 6.28 -10.90
N ASP A 98 -9.43 7.19 -9.93
CA ASP A 98 -9.75 8.61 -10.10
C ASP A 98 -8.94 9.26 -11.24
N LEU A 99 -7.64 8.93 -11.33
CA LEU A 99 -6.78 9.44 -12.39
C LEU A 99 -7.15 8.88 -13.76
N GLN A 100 -7.58 7.61 -13.85
CA GLN A 100 -8.07 7.01 -15.10
C GLN A 100 -9.39 7.62 -15.54
N ALA A 101 -10.31 7.91 -14.62
CA ALA A 101 -11.53 8.66 -14.94
C ALA A 101 -11.19 10.06 -15.47
N GLN A 102 -10.27 10.76 -14.81
CA GLN A 102 -9.79 12.08 -15.27
C GLN A 102 -9.12 12.02 -16.66
N GLU A 103 -8.36 10.96 -16.93
CA GLU A 103 -7.76 10.71 -18.25
C GLU A 103 -8.84 10.57 -19.33
N GLN A 104 -9.88 9.75 -19.08
CA GLN A 104 -10.99 9.55 -20.00
C GLN A 104 -11.75 10.85 -20.29
N ASP A 105 -12.02 11.65 -19.27
CA ASP A 105 -12.70 12.94 -19.42
C ASP A 105 -11.89 13.92 -20.28
N LEU A 106 -10.57 13.98 -20.06
CA LEU A 106 -9.66 14.83 -20.84
C LEU A 106 -9.52 14.35 -22.29
N GLU A 107 -9.49 13.03 -22.52
CA GLU A 107 -9.49 12.47 -23.86
C GLU A 107 -10.80 12.76 -24.60
N ALA A 108 -11.96 12.66 -23.93
CA ALA A 108 -13.26 13.01 -24.50
C ALA A 108 -13.35 14.49 -24.87
N GLN A 109 -12.86 15.38 -24.01
CA GLN A 109 -12.82 16.83 -24.27
C GLN A 109 -11.86 17.19 -25.40
N GLY A 110 -10.70 16.53 -25.48
CA GLY A 110 -9.72 16.72 -26.55
C GLY A 110 -10.18 16.17 -27.90
N ASN A 111 -11.11 15.21 -27.91
CA ASN A 111 -11.63 14.55 -29.11
C ASN A 111 -13.01 15.08 -29.56
N ASN A 112 -13.58 16.08 -28.89
CA ASN A 112 -14.83 16.71 -29.31
C ASN A 112 -14.55 17.79 -30.38
N PRO A 113 -14.84 17.58 -31.68
CA PRO A 113 -14.50 18.52 -32.73
C PRO A 113 -15.47 19.71 -32.82
N TRP A 114 -16.54 19.73 -32.03
CA TRP A 114 -17.58 20.75 -32.09
C TRP A 114 -18.11 21.13 -30.70
N PRO A 115 -17.61 22.22 -30.08
CA PRO A 115 -18.29 22.88 -28.99
C PRO A 115 -19.25 23.90 -29.58
N GLY A 116 -20.43 23.46 -30.00
CA GLY A 116 -21.53 24.35 -30.38
C GLY A 116 -22.02 24.21 -31.82
N TYR A 117 -23.13 23.50 -31.96
CA TYR A 117 -24.29 23.91 -32.76
C TYR A 117 -25.55 23.46 -32.03
#